data_AF-A0A835GZH4-F1
#
_entry.id   AF-A0A835GZH4-F1
#
_cell.length_a   1.000
_cell.length_b   1.000
_cell.length_c   1.000
_cell.angle_alpha   90.00
_cell.angle_beta   90.00
_cell.angle_gamma   90.00
#
_symmetry.space_group_name_H-M   'P 1'
#
loop_
_entity.id
_entity.type
_entity.pdbx_description
1 polymer ?
#
loop_
_entity_poly.entity_id
_entity_poly.type
_entity_poly.pdbx_seq_one_letter_code
_entity_poly.pdbx_strand_id
1 'polypeptide(L)'
;MVENVRKAIKIDEHVPDSLTTSMVDDVFYVLQKCCRRAISTSNSNSVLAVLSGAINLLSNEYQEALQQKMMEPSKLFLGGAGVQKTGTEIATALNNMDVSGEYVLKLRHEIVEQCVEVFPAPADREKVKSCLSELGEMNNSFKQVLNAGMEQLVTTVTPRIRPVLDSVGIISYELSEAEYAENEVNDPWVQKLLHAVETNAAWLQPLMTTNNYDSFVHFVIDFIVKGLEVIMMQKRFSQLGGLQLNRDVRALVSHFSSMTQRTVRDKFARLTQMATILNLEKVSELLDFWGENSGPMTWRLTPAEVRRVLGLRVDFKPEAIAALRLSPSHLVLFYCFLFTLSVTDKYKSRISLSHFFIFLFFFKWKFY
;
A
#
# COMPACT_ATOMS: atom_id res chain seq x y z
N MET A 1 20.50 11.71 28.65
CA MET A 1 19.72 11.04 27.59
C MET A 1 19.72 11.90 26.34
N VAL A 2 19.08 13.08 26.36
CA VAL A 2 19.01 14.05 25.25
C VAL A 2 20.35 14.26 24.52
N GLU A 3 21.39 14.72 25.24
CA GLU A 3 22.71 14.99 24.62
C GLU A 3 23.36 13.74 23.99
N ASN A 4 23.13 12.55 24.55
CA ASN A 4 23.67 11.31 23.98
C ASN A 4 22.91 10.91 22.71
N VAL A 5 21.60 11.10 22.66
CA VAL A 5 20.79 10.84 21.45
C VAL A 5 21.19 11.82 20.34
N ARG A 6 21.33 13.12 20.65
CA ARG A 6 21.84 14.12 19.69
C ARG A 6 23.22 13.76 19.16
N LYS A 7 24.11 13.31 20.05
CA LYS A 7 25.45 12.87 19.65
C LYS A 7 25.38 11.65 18.73
N ALA A 8 24.56 10.65 19.05
CA ALA A 8 24.35 9.46 18.22
C ALA A 8 23.85 9.82 16.81
N ILE A 9 22.88 10.75 16.71
CA ILE A 9 22.39 11.26 15.42
C ILE A 9 23.51 11.96 14.64
N LYS A 10 24.37 12.72 15.32
CA LYS A 10 25.44 13.50 14.67
C LYS A 10 26.60 12.65 14.17
N ILE A 11 26.95 11.57 14.88
CA ILE A 11 28.05 10.66 14.52
C ILE A 11 27.57 9.48 13.66
N ASP A 12 26.37 9.57 13.09
CA ASP A 12 25.76 8.51 12.30
C ASP A 12 26.68 8.06 11.16
N GLU A 13 26.97 6.75 11.13
CA GLU A 13 27.88 6.13 10.18
C GLU A 13 27.20 4.97 9.45
N HIS A 14 27.57 4.78 8.18
CA HIS A 14 27.13 3.61 7.44
C HIS A 14 27.87 2.37 7.96
N VAL A 15 27.10 1.33 8.32
CA VAL A 15 27.66 0.07 8.80
C VAL A 15 27.90 -0.84 7.59
N PRO A 16 29.14 -1.34 7.37
CA PRO A 16 29.42 -2.26 6.28
C PRO A 16 28.50 -3.48 6.32
N ASP A 17 28.01 -3.91 5.15
CA ASP A 17 27.09 -5.03 4.98
C ASP A 17 25.73 -4.88 5.71
N SER A 18 25.40 -3.68 6.20
CA SER A 18 24.10 -3.37 6.80
C SER A 18 23.24 -2.52 5.87
N LEU A 19 21.92 -2.73 5.97
CA LEU A 19 20.90 -1.93 5.30
C LEU A 19 20.48 -0.69 6.13
N THR A 20 21.00 -0.58 7.35
CA THR A 20 20.77 0.53 8.27
C THR A 20 22.09 1.21 8.65
N THR A 21 21.99 2.36 9.31
CA THR A 21 23.14 3.06 9.87
C THR A 21 23.29 2.81 11.38
N SER A 22 24.46 3.15 11.93
CA SER A 22 24.76 2.99 13.36
C SER A 22 23.79 3.76 14.27
N MET A 23 23.23 4.87 13.77
CA MET A 23 22.29 5.71 14.53
C MET A 23 21.07 4.93 15.07
N VAL A 24 20.58 3.90 14.38
CA VAL A 24 19.46 3.09 14.88
C VAL A 24 19.88 2.37 16.16
N ASP A 25 20.96 1.59 16.12
CA ASP A 25 21.43 0.84 17.29
C ASP A 25 21.89 1.77 18.41
N ASP A 26 22.62 2.84 18.10
CA ASP A 26 23.16 3.78 19.08
C ASP A 26 22.05 4.53 19.84
N VAL A 27 21.03 5.03 19.14
CA VAL A 27 19.92 5.74 19.78
C VAL A 27 19.14 4.79 20.68
N PHE A 28 18.74 3.61 20.18
CA PHE A 28 17.96 2.67 20.98
C PHE A 28 18.75 2.07 22.14
N TYR A 29 20.07 1.91 22.01
CA TYR A 29 20.94 1.53 23.11
C TYR A 29 20.96 2.58 24.23
N VAL A 30 21.06 3.87 23.86
CA VAL A 30 20.99 4.97 24.83
C VAL A 30 19.64 4.99 25.54
N LEU A 31 18.54 4.86 24.79
CA LEU A 31 17.18 4.83 25.35
C LEU A 31 16.99 3.65 26.30
N GLN A 32 17.39 2.45 25.89
CA GLN A 32 17.32 1.22 26.69
C GLN A 32 18.11 1.37 28.00
N LYS A 33 19.37 1.83 27.94
CA LYS A 33 20.19 2.06 29.14
C LYS A 33 19.57 3.09 30.09
N CYS A 34 19.03 4.19 29.56
CA CYS A 34 18.38 5.21 30.38
C CYS A 34 17.12 4.66 31.06
N CYS A 35 16.28 3.90 30.35
CA CYS A 35 15.08 3.28 30.91
C CYS A 35 15.43 2.25 31.99
N ARG A 36 16.37 1.33 31.72
CA ARG A 36 16.84 0.33 32.71
C ARG A 36 17.33 0.98 34.00
N ARG A 37 18.11 2.06 33.89
CA ARG A 37 18.58 2.83 35.06
C ARG A 37 17.44 3.48 35.83
N ALA A 38 16.43 4.01 35.14
CA ALA A 38 15.25 4.59 35.78
C ALA A 38 14.42 3.53 36.50
N ILE A 39 14.27 2.33 35.92
CA ILE A 39 13.57 1.22 36.55
C ILE A 39 14.31 0.75 37.80
N SER A 40 15.64 0.73 37.76
CA SER A 40 16.49 0.35 38.90
C SER A 40 16.35 1.26 40.13
N THR A 41 15.73 2.44 40.00
CA THR A 41 15.45 3.31 41.17
C THR A 41 14.20 2.90 41.94
N SER A 42 13.43 1.94 41.42
CA SER A 42 12.13 1.50 41.95
C SER A 42 11.15 2.66 42.20
N ASN A 43 11.30 3.77 41.46
CA ASN A 43 10.42 4.94 41.54
C ASN A 43 9.67 5.11 40.21
N SER A 44 8.34 4.92 40.25
CA SER A 44 7.48 5.01 39.07
C SER A 44 7.54 6.39 38.41
N ASN A 45 7.71 7.47 39.18
CA ASN A 45 7.85 8.82 38.63
C ASN A 45 9.16 9.02 37.84
N SER A 46 10.26 8.39 38.28
CA SER A 46 11.53 8.43 37.56
C SER A 46 11.44 7.71 36.22
N VAL A 47 10.77 6.55 36.19
CA VAL A 47 10.51 5.80 34.96
C VAL A 47 9.66 6.61 33.99
N LEU A 48 8.56 7.19 34.48
CA LEU A 48 7.68 8.03 33.66
C LEU A 48 8.42 9.22 33.05
N ALA A 49 9.21 9.96 33.84
CA ALA A 49 9.96 11.11 33.34
C ALA A 49 10.95 10.72 32.22
N VAL A 50 11.62 9.57 32.35
CA VAL A 50 12.55 9.09 31.33
C VAL A 50 11.81 8.58 30.09
N LEU A 51 10.70 7.86 30.25
CA LEU A 51 9.86 7.41 29.13
C LEU A 51 9.29 8.57 28.33
N SER A 52 8.71 9.57 28.98
CA SER A 52 8.20 10.77 28.31
C SER A 52 9.32 11.51 27.58
N GLY A 53 10.51 11.58 28.16
CA GLY A 53 11.70 12.13 27.49
C GLY A 53 12.12 11.32 26.25
N ALA A 54 12.05 9.99 26.32
CA ALA A 54 12.36 9.11 25.20
C ALA A 54 11.34 9.28 24.06
N ILE A 55 10.04 9.31 24.38
CA ILE A 55 8.96 9.55 23.41
C ILE A 55 9.18 10.89 22.71
N ASN A 56 9.43 11.96 23.46
CA ASN A 56 9.67 13.30 22.91
C ASN A 56 10.89 13.34 21.97
N LEU A 57 11.99 12.67 22.33
CA LEU A 57 13.18 12.57 21.46
C LEU A 57 12.89 11.78 20.18
N LEU A 58 12.15 10.68 20.28
CA LEU A 58 11.76 9.85 19.15
C LEU A 58 10.80 10.58 18.21
N SER A 59 9.82 11.31 18.75
CA SER A 59 8.79 12.01 17.96
C SER A 59 9.31 13.26 17.26
N ASN A 60 10.33 13.89 17.81
CA ASN A 60 10.88 15.15 17.28
C ASN A 60 12.25 14.89 16.66
N GLU A 61 13.33 15.16 17.40
CA GLU A 61 14.70 15.20 16.87
C GLU A 61 15.11 13.96 16.06
N TYR A 62 14.73 12.76 16.51
CA TYR A 62 15.04 11.53 15.81
C TYR A 62 14.25 11.36 14.51
N GLN A 63 12.92 11.56 14.58
CA GLN A 63 12.05 11.48 13.41
C GLN A 63 12.43 12.53 12.37
N GLU A 64 12.70 13.77 12.79
CA GLU A 64 13.12 14.87 11.92
C GLU A 64 14.46 14.56 11.23
N ALA A 65 15.44 14.02 11.96
CA ALA A 65 16.73 13.63 11.38
C ALA A 65 16.57 12.57 10.27
N LEU A 66 15.69 11.60 10.47
CA LEU A 66 15.37 10.59 9.45
C LEU A 66 14.60 11.19 8.27
N GLN A 67 13.60 12.03 8.54
CA GLN A 67 12.80 12.69 7.51
C GLN A 67 13.64 13.59 6.60
N GLN A 68 14.59 14.35 7.16
CA GLN A 68 15.47 15.20 6.37
C GLN A 68 16.28 14.41 5.34
N LYS A 69 16.70 13.18 5.69
CA LYS A 69 17.40 12.28 4.77
C LYS A 69 16.47 11.69 3.70
N MET A 70 15.17 11.60 3.96
CA MET A 70 14.15 11.18 2.98
C MET A 70 13.74 12.31 2.01
N MET A 71 13.77 13.56 2.47
CA MET A 71 13.19 14.75 1.80
C MET A 71 14.12 15.46 0.79
N GLU A 72 15.24 14.86 0.39
CA GLU A 72 16.08 15.36 -0.73
C GLU A 72 15.89 14.61 -2.08
N PRO A 73 14.67 14.23 -2.53
CA PRO A 73 14.49 13.48 -3.78
C PRO A 73 14.74 14.34 -5.03
N SER A 74 14.81 15.67 -4.92
CA SER A 74 15.06 16.58 -6.06
C SER A 74 16.43 16.32 -6.73
N LYS A 75 17.39 15.71 -6.03
CA LYS A 75 18.71 15.34 -6.57
C LYS A 75 18.70 14.01 -7.33
N LEU A 76 17.65 13.18 -7.21
CA LEU A 76 17.49 11.92 -7.98
C LEU A 76 17.23 12.16 -9.49
N PHE A 77 16.97 13.41 -9.88
CA PHE A 77 16.69 13.82 -11.25
C PHE A 77 17.94 14.27 -12.03
N LEU A 78 19.08 14.48 -11.36
CA LEU A 78 20.32 14.95 -11.98
C LEU A 78 21.22 13.75 -12.31
N GLY A 79 21.03 13.16 -13.49
CA GLY A 79 21.77 11.97 -13.95
C GLY A 79 23.27 12.00 -13.65
N GLY A 80 23.84 10.86 -13.23
CA GLY A 80 25.24 10.69 -12.86
C GLY A 80 25.43 9.96 -11.52
N ALA A 81 26.67 9.90 -11.03
CA ALA A 81 27.02 9.24 -9.75
C ALA A 81 26.29 9.83 -8.53
N GLY A 82 25.80 11.08 -8.61
CA GLY A 82 25.00 11.72 -7.56
C GLY A 82 23.62 11.07 -7.33
N VAL A 83 22.99 10.52 -8.38
CA VAL A 83 21.67 9.86 -8.27
C VAL A 83 21.75 8.60 -7.43
N GLN A 84 22.77 7.77 -7.67
CA GLN A 84 22.98 6.52 -6.93
C GLN A 84 23.28 6.79 -5.46
N LYS A 85 24.07 7.83 -5.17
CA LYS A 85 24.38 8.24 -3.79
C LYS A 85 23.12 8.70 -3.05
N THR A 86 22.35 9.63 -3.62
CA THR A 86 21.09 10.11 -3.02
C THR A 86 20.06 8.99 -2.88
N GLY A 87 19.98 8.08 -3.85
CA GLY A 87 19.10 6.92 -3.79
C GLY A 87 19.43 5.97 -2.64
N THR A 88 20.73 5.74 -2.43
CA THR A 88 21.23 4.94 -1.31
C THR A 88 20.91 5.61 0.03
N GLU A 89 21.10 6.93 0.15
CA GLU A 89 20.78 7.69 1.37
C GLU A 89 19.29 7.62 1.70
N ILE A 90 18.41 7.78 0.70
CA ILE A 90 16.95 7.67 0.88
C ILE A 90 16.55 6.24 1.27
N ALA A 91 17.05 5.23 0.56
CA ALA A 91 16.75 3.82 0.86
C ALA A 91 17.18 3.46 2.29
N THR A 92 18.38 3.89 2.71
CA THR A 92 18.89 3.67 4.06
C THR A 92 18.05 4.39 5.11
N ALA A 93 17.60 5.63 4.84
CA ALA A 93 16.73 6.35 5.77
C ALA A 93 15.36 5.66 5.94
N LEU A 94 14.79 5.12 4.86
CA LEU A 94 13.55 4.31 4.92
C LEU A 94 13.77 3.03 5.74
N ASN A 95 14.90 2.34 5.55
CA ASN A 95 15.24 1.16 6.36
C ASN A 95 15.40 1.52 7.84
N ASN A 96 16.10 2.61 8.15
CA ASN A 96 16.27 3.07 9.52
C ASN A 96 14.92 3.34 10.18
N MET A 97 13.98 3.98 9.47
CA MET A 97 12.65 4.26 9.99
C MET A 97 11.84 2.97 10.26
N ASP A 98 11.88 2.01 9.34
CA ASP A 98 11.18 0.72 9.49
C ASP A 98 11.74 -0.08 10.69
N VAL A 99 13.06 -0.26 10.75
CA VAL A 99 13.74 -0.97 11.84
C VAL A 99 13.54 -0.27 13.18
N SER A 100 13.53 1.07 13.19
CA SER A 100 13.22 1.84 14.41
C SER A 100 11.83 1.57 14.93
N GLY A 101 10.83 1.37 14.05
CA GLY A 101 9.49 0.97 14.44
C GLY A 101 9.47 -0.36 15.20
N GLU A 102 10.24 -1.35 14.74
CA GLU A 102 10.41 -2.61 15.47
C GLU A 102 11.13 -2.43 16.80
N TYR A 103 12.18 -1.61 16.83
CA TYR A 103 12.97 -1.36 18.03
C TYR A 103 12.16 -0.64 19.11
N VAL A 104 11.26 0.28 18.73
CA VAL A 104 10.27 0.87 19.65
C VAL A 104 9.43 -0.21 20.33
N LEU A 105 8.91 -1.17 19.57
CA LEU A 105 8.08 -2.24 20.11
C LEU A 105 8.87 -3.19 21.01
N LYS A 106 10.11 -3.53 20.63
CA LYS A 106 11.03 -4.34 21.45
C LYS A 106 11.36 -3.64 22.77
N LEU A 107 11.74 -2.36 22.71
CA LEU A 107 12.03 -1.53 23.89
C LEU A 107 10.81 -1.45 24.81
N ARG A 108 9.61 -1.23 24.25
CA ARG A 108 8.37 -1.22 25.02
C ARG A 108 8.16 -2.54 25.75
N HIS A 109 8.27 -3.68 25.05
CA HIS A 109 8.08 -5.01 25.64
C HIS A 109 9.06 -5.25 26.79
N GLU A 110 10.33 -4.95 26.57
CA GLU A 110 11.38 -5.12 27.57
C GLU A 110 11.12 -4.27 28.83
N ILE A 111 10.68 -3.03 28.67
CA ILE A 111 10.36 -2.16 29.81
C ILE A 111 9.12 -2.68 30.56
N VAL A 112 8.10 -3.18 29.85
CA VAL A 112 6.93 -3.81 30.50
C VAL A 112 7.38 -4.97 31.39
N GLU A 113 8.21 -5.86 30.87
CA GLU A 113 8.70 -7.04 31.59
C GLU A 113 9.49 -6.65 32.85
N GLN A 114 10.45 -5.72 32.73
CA GLN A 114 11.23 -5.23 33.87
C GLN A 114 10.35 -4.50 34.91
N CYS A 115 9.32 -3.78 34.48
CA CYS A 115 8.40 -3.12 35.41
C CYS A 115 7.54 -4.11 36.19
N VAL A 116 7.20 -5.27 35.63
CA VAL A 116 6.49 -6.34 36.35
C VAL A 116 7.36 -6.91 37.47
N GLU A 117 8.65 -7.10 37.22
CA GLU A 117 9.60 -7.62 38.21
C GLU A 117 9.89 -6.63 39.34
N VAL A 118 10.07 -5.35 39.02
CA VAL A 118 10.55 -4.34 39.98
C VAL A 118 9.42 -3.68 40.77
N PHE A 119 8.22 -3.52 40.19
CA PHE A 119 7.09 -2.85 40.85
C PHE A 119 6.03 -3.86 41.30
N PRO A 120 5.96 -4.22 42.58
CA PRO A 120 4.95 -5.17 43.09
C PRO A 120 3.55 -4.55 43.16
N ALA A 121 3.43 -3.22 43.28
CA ALA A 121 2.14 -2.52 43.38
C ALA A 121 1.45 -2.38 42.00
N PRO A 122 0.19 -2.84 41.84
CA PRO A 122 -0.54 -2.72 40.58
C PRO A 122 -0.74 -1.27 40.11
N ALA A 123 -0.94 -0.34 41.03
CA ALA A 123 -1.18 1.07 40.70
C ALA A 123 0.03 1.74 40.02
N ASP A 124 1.26 1.39 40.41
CA ASP A 124 2.47 1.91 39.78
C ASP A 124 2.70 1.31 38.40
N ARG A 125 2.39 0.02 38.22
CA ARG A 125 2.46 -0.64 36.91
C ARG A 125 1.47 -0.04 35.91
N GLU A 126 0.24 0.23 36.32
CA GLU A 126 -0.77 0.83 35.42
C GLU A 126 -0.41 2.24 34.97
N LYS A 127 0.21 3.06 35.85
CA LYS A 127 0.71 4.39 35.47
C LYS A 127 1.77 4.30 34.38
N VAL A 128 2.77 3.43 34.56
CA VAL A 128 3.86 3.24 33.57
C VAL A 128 3.31 2.67 32.25
N LYS A 129 2.36 1.74 32.34
CA LYS A 129 1.71 1.12 31.18
C LYS A 129 1.00 2.12 30.28
N SER A 130 0.37 3.15 30.83
CA SER A 130 -0.23 4.24 30.03
C SER A 130 0.82 4.93 29.15
N CYS A 131 1.97 5.30 29.72
CA CYS A 131 3.05 5.95 28.97
C CYS A 131 3.71 4.99 27.95
N LEU A 132 3.79 3.70 28.28
CA LEU A 132 4.25 2.67 27.33
C LEU A 132 3.29 2.46 26.16
N SER A 133 2.00 2.76 26.32
CA SER A 133 1.05 2.79 25.21
C SER A 133 1.43 3.88 24.20
N GLU A 134 1.72 5.09 24.67
CA GLU A 134 2.20 6.21 23.84
C GLU A 134 3.52 5.86 23.12
N LEU A 135 4.46 5.21 23.82
CA LEU A 135 5.67 4.69 23.18
C LEU A 135 5.32 3.69 22.07
N GLY A 136 4.31 2.83 22.27
CA GLY A 136 3.81 1.91 21.24
C GLY A 136 3.21 2.61 20.02
N GLU A 137 2.55 3.75 20.23
CA GLU A 137 1.97 4.57 19.16
C GLU A 137 3.03 5.20 18.26
N MET A 138 4.27 5.38 18.76
CA MET A 138 5.39 5.88 17.94
C MET A 138 5.65 5.02 16.70
N ASN A 139 5.44 3.70 16.79
CA ASN A 139 5.53 2.82 15.63
C ASN A 139 4.53 3.20 14.53
N ASN A 140 3.32 3.63 14.89
CA ASN A 140 2.34 4.10 13.92
C ASN A 140 2.77 5.43 13.28
N SER A 141 3.35 6.35 14.08
CA SER A 141 3.93 7.59 13.55
C SER A 141 5.05 7.30 12.54
N PHE A 142 6.00 6.42 12.90
CA PHE A 142 7.08 6.01 12.00
C PHE A 142 6.57 5.35 10.73
N LYS A 143 5.52 4.51 10.81
CA LYS A 143 4.87 3.94 9.61
C LYS A 143 4.23 4.99 8.71
N GLN A 144 3.61 6.03 9.26
CA GLN A 144 3.05 7.12 8.47
C GLN A 144 4.15 7.88 7.72
N VAL A 145 5.24 8.20 8.41
CA VAL A 145 6.39 8.88 7.82
C VAL A 145 7.07 8.00 6.77
N LEU A 146 7.26 6.72 7.06
CA LEU A 146 7.80 5.73 6.13
C LEU A 146 6.97 5.66 4.85
N ASN A 147 5.64 5.59 4.97
CA ASN A 147 4.74 5.57 3.81
C ASN A 147 4.86 6.86 2.98
N ALA A 148 4.91 8.03 3.62
CA ALA A 148 5.09 9.30 2.92
C ALA A 148 6.44 9.36 2.19
N GLY A 149 7.53 8.90 2.83
CA GLY A 149 8.84 8.79 2.19
C GLY A 149 8.86 7.78 1.03
N MET A 150 8.14 6.67 1.16
CA MET A 150 7.99 5.67 0.09
C MET A 150 7.24 6.24 -1.11
N GLU A 151 6.14 6.95 -0.88
CA GLU A 151 5.41 7.66 -1.94
C GLU A 151 6.32 8.65 -2.67
N GLN A 152 7.12 9.43 -1.93
CA GLN A 152 8.10 10.35 -2.53
C GLN A 152 9.14 9.60 -3.37
N LEU A 153 9.72 8.51 -2.88
CA LEU A 153 10.66 7.70 -3.66
C LEU A 153 10.03 7.21 -4.97
N VAL A 154 8.78 6.74 -4.92
CA VAL A 154 8.03 6.30 -6.11
C VAL A 154 7.80 7.45 -7.10
N THR A 155 7.55 8.68 -6.63
CA THR A 155 7.42 9.85 -7.53
C THR A 155 8.70 10.17 -8.31
N THR A 156 9.86 9.66 -7.90
CA THR A 156 11.11 9.81 -8.67
C THR A 156 11.28 8.73 -9.75
N VAL A 157 10.60 7.60 -9.60
CA VAL A 157 10.68 6.43 -10.49
C VAL A 157 9.59 6.50 -11.56
N THR A 158 8.36 6.86 -11.18
CA THR A 158 7.20 6.84 -12.07
C THR A 158 7.32 7.74 -13.31
N PRO A 159 8.01 8.91 -13.30
CA PRO A 159 8.20 9.71 -14.52
C PRO A 159 9.00 9.00 -15.61
N ARG A 160 9.83 8.02 -15.25
CA ARG A 160 10.61 7.22 -16.22
C ARG A 160 9.81 6.04 -16.81
N ILE A 161 8.84 5.54 -16.04
CA ILE A 161 7.91 4.48 -16.48
C ILE A 161 6.77 5.07 -17.32
N ARG A 162 6.34 6.30 -16.99
CA ARG A 162 5.16 6.95 -17.55
C ARG A 162 5.14 7.02 -19.09
N PRO A 163 6.22 7.38 -19.81
CA PRO A 163 6.18 7.44 -21.28
C PRO A 163 5.84 6.08 -21.91
N VAL A 164 6.35 4.99 -21.34
CA VAL A 164 6.06 3.63 -21.82
C VAL A 164 4.61 3.28 -21.52
N LEU A 165 4.11 3.63 -20.33
CA LEU A 165 2.71 3.43 -19.95
C LEU A 165 1.75 4.23 -20.86
N ASP A 166 2.06 5.50 -21.14
CA ASP A 166 1.25 6.37 -22.00
C ASP A 166 1.23 5.84 -23.45
N SER A 167 2.32 5.19 -23.91
CA SER A 167 2.37 4.55 -25.24
C SER A 167 1.36 3.40 -25.41
N VAL A 168 0.88 2.80 -24.32
CA VAL A 168 -0.20 1.79 -24.38
C VAL A 168 -1.47 2.40 -24.97
N GLY A 169 -1.68 3.71 -24.82
CA GLY A 169 -2.83 4.44 -25.36
C GLY A 169 -3.03 4.25 -26.87
N ILE A 170 -1.95 4.15 -27.65
CA ILE A 170 -2.02 4.03 -29.12
C ILE A 170 -2.12 2.58 -29.63
N ILE A 171 -1.96 1.57 -28.77
CA ILE A 171 -2.03 0.15 -29.16
C ILE A 171 -3.50 -0.27 -29.36
N SER A 172 -3.82 -0.86 -30.51
CA SER A 172 -5.17 -1.37 -30.81
C SER A 172 -5.47 -2.67 -30.07
N TYR A 173 -6.72 -2.83 -29.63
CA TYR A 173 -7.30 -4.10 -29.19
C TYR A 173 -8.50 -4.52 -30.08
N GLU A 174 -8.73 -3.82 -31.17
CA GLU A 174 -9.56 -4.30 -32.29
C GLU A 174 -8.62 -5.07 -33.22
N LEU A 175 -8.53 -6.38 -33.02
CA LEU A 175 -7.51 -7.24 -33.63
C LEU A 175 -8.18 -8.23 -34.58
N SER A 176 -7.54 -8.41 -35.74
CA SER A 176 -7.72 -9.57 -36.61
C SER A 176 -6.92 -10.78 -36.13
N GLU A 177 -7.18 -11.96 -36.69
CA GLU A 177 -6.40 -13.16 -36.40
C GLU A 177 -4.90 -12.99 -36.73
N ALA A 178 -4.58 -12.31 -37.84
CA ALA A 178 -3.20 -12.05 -38.25
C ALA A 178 -2.48 -11.12 -37.26
N GLU A 179 -3.14 -10.05 -36.81
CA GLU A 179 -2.57 -9.12 -35.82
C GLU A 179 -2.44 -9.79 -34.43
N TYR A 180 -3.40 -10.63 -34.04
CA TYR A 180 -3.31 -11.39 -32.80
C TYR A 180 -2.12 -12.37 -32.83
N ALA A 181 -1.96 -13.11 -33.93
CA ALA A 181 -0.83 -14.01 -34.15
C ALA A 181 0.52 -13.27 -34.12
N GLU A 182 0.61 -12.12 -34.80
CA GLU A 182 1.80 -11.27 -34.79
C GLU A 182 2.17 -10.80 -33.38
N ASN A 183 1.17 -10.37 -32.60
CA ASN A 183 1.37 -9.96 -31.20
C ASN A 183 1.82 -11.11 -30.29
N GLU A 184 1.66 -12.38 -30.66
CA GLU A 184 2.21 -13.50 -29.88
C GLU A 184 3.72 -13.64 -30.03
N VAL A 185 4.24 -13.27 -31.21
CA VAL A 185 5.67 -13.27 -31.51
C VAL A 185 6.31 -11.95 -31.05
N ASN A 186 5.64 -10.84 -31.35
CA ASN A 186 6.12 -9.49 -31.12
C ASN A 186 5.22 -8.77 -30.11
N ASP A 187 5.57 -8.88 -28.83
CA ASP A 187 4.83 -8.22 -27.77
C ASP A 187 4.74 -6.69 -27.99
N PRO A 188 3.53 -6.10 -28.00
CA PRO A 188 3.37 -4.69 -28.38
C PRO A 188 3.90 -3.72 -27.33
N TRP A 189 3.73 -4.03 -26.03
CA TRP A 189 4.01 -3.08 -24.93
C TRP A 189 4.37 -3.70 -23.58
N VAL A 190 3.91 -4.90 -23.24
CA VAL A 190 4.09 -5.50 -21.90
C VAL A 190 5.57 -5.65 -21.58
N GLN A 191 6.35 -6.26 -22.47
CA GLN A 191 7.79 -6.47 -22.27
C GLN A 191 8.54 -5.16 -22.13
N LYS A 192 8.17 -4.13 -22.91
CA LYS A 192 8.75 -2.79 -22.81
C LYS A 192 8.47 -2.16 -21.44
N LEU A 193 7.24 -2.32 -20.93
CA LEU A 193 6.86 -1.82 -19.61
C LEU A 193 7.61 -2.56 -18.50
N LEU A 194 7.66 -3.89 -18.56
CA LEU A 194 8.37 -4.70 -17.57
C LEU A 194 9.86 -4.33 -17.52
N HIS A 195 10.50 -4.22 -18.69
CA HIS A 195 11.90 -3.79 -18.78
C HIS A 195 12.12 -2.37 -18.22
N ALA A 196 11.19 -1.44 -18.48
CA ALA A 196 11.26 -0.10 -17.93
C ALA A 196 11.14 -0.12 -16.39
N VAL A 197 10.30 -0.98 -15.83
CA VAL A 197 10.21 -1.16 -14.38
C VAL A 197 11.50 -1.73 -13.81
N GLU A 198 12.00 -2.84 -14.35
CA GLU A 198 13.25 -3.47 -13.90
C GLU A 198 14.42 -2.48 -13.90
N THR A 199 14.60 -1.76 -15.01
CA THR A 199 15.68 -0.77 -15.17
C THR A 199 15.62 0.32 -14.11
N ASN A 200 14.43 0.74 -13.69
CA ASN A 200 14.25 1.85 -12.76
C ASN A 200 14.07 1.42 -11.30
N ALA A 201 13.77 0.15 -11.02
CA ALA A 201 13.42 -0.36 -9.69
C ALA A 201 14.39 -1.41 -9.14
N ALA A 202 15.02 -2.24 -9.97
CA ALA A 202 15.79 -3.41 -9.51
C ALA A 202 17.05 -3.01 -8.69
N TRP A 203 17.67 -1.89 -9.02
CA TRP A 203 18.88 -1.41 -8.32
C TRP A 203 18.63 -1.00 -6.87
N LEU A 204 17.38 -0.75 -6.47
CA LEU A 204 17.00 -0.46 -5.08
C LEU A 204 16.89 -1.72 -4.21
N GLN A 205 16.68 -2.90 -4.83
CA GLN A 205 16.51 -4.16 -4.12
C GLN A 205 17.64 -4.49 -3.13
N PRO A 206 18.93 -4.39 -3.50
CA PRO A 206 20.01 -4.66 -2.56
C PRO A 206 20.19 -3.58 -1.47
N LEU A 207 19.50 -2.43 -1.59
CA LEU A 207 19.65 -1.29 -0.68
C LEU A 207 18.52 -1.19 0.35
N MET A 208 17.48 -2.02 0.22
CA MET A 208 16.27 -1.94 1.03
C MET A 208 16.04 -3.23 1.81
N THR A 209 15.44 -3.12 2.99
CA THR A 209 14.89 -4.30 3.67
C THR A 209 13.83 -4.96 2.79
N THR A 210 13.59 -6.26 2.94
CA THR A 210 12.56 -6.98 2.18
C THR A 210 11.19 -6.33 2.33
N ASN A 211 10.83 -5.92 3.56
CA ASN A 211 9.56 -5.25 3.82
C ASN A 211 9.45 -3.91 3.06
N ASN A 212 10.50 -3.09 3.07
CA ASN A 212 10.51 -1.82 2.35
C ASN A 212 10.50 -2.00 0.83
N TYR A 213 11.28 -2.96 0.30
CA TYR A 213 11.31 -3.22 -1.13
C TYR A 213 9.96 -3.73 -1.65
N ASP A 214 9.34 -4.67 -0.94
CA ASP A 214 7.99 -5.13 -1.30
C ASP A 214 6.98 -3.96 -1.28
N SER A 215 7.10 -3.01 -0.35
CA SER A 215 6.21 -1.85 -0.24
C SER A 215 6.41 -0.93 -1.44
N PHE A 216 7.67 -0.66 -1.77
CA PHE A 216 8.06 0.11 -2.94
C PHE A 216 7.48 -0.48 -4.23
N VAL A 217 7.66 -1.78 -4.46
CA VAL A 217 7.11 -2.50 -5.62
C VAL A 217 5.59 -2.37 -5.65
N HIS A 218 4.90 -2.49 -4.51
CA HIS A 218 3.44 -2.33 -4.44
C HIS A 218 2.96 -0.92 -4.82
N PHE A 219 3.69 0.14 -4.46
CA PHE A 219 3.38 1.50 -4.90
C PHE A 219 3.62 1.69 -6.41
N VAL A 220 4.67 1.09 -6.97
CA VAL A 220 4.91 1.09 -8.42
C VAL A 220 3.78 0.36 -9.16
N ILE A 221 3.34 -0.79 -8.65
CA ILE A 221 2.19 -1.53 -9.19
C ILE A 221 0.93 -0.66 -9.14
N ASP A 222 0.65 0.02 -8.03
CA ASP A 222 -0.52 0.90 -7.91
C ASP A 222 -0.52 2.01 -8.97
N PHE A 223 0.64 2.62 -9.23
CA PHE A 223 0.78 3.62 -10.28
C PHE A 223 0.45 3.04 -11.67
N ILE A 224 1.03 1.89 -12.00
CA ILE A 224 0.86 1.22 -13.30
C ILE A 224 -0.59 0.78 -13.50
N VAL A 225 -1.16 0.06 -12.54
CA VAL A 225 -2.52 -0.49 -12.66
C VAL A 225 -3.55 0.62 -12.77
N LYS A 226 -3.42 1.71 -12.00
CA LYS A 226 -4.31 2.87 -12.12
C LYS A 226 -4.24 3.50 -13.51
N GLY A 227 -3.04 3.66 -14.06
CA GLY A 227 -2.86 4.21 -15.42
C GLY A 227 -3.42 3.28 -16.49
N LEU A 228 -3.12 1.98 -16.41
CA LEU A 228 -3.65 0.97 -17.33
C LEU A 228 -5.18 0.91 -17.28
N GLU A 229 -5.79 0.95 -16.11
CA GLU A 229 -7.25 0.94 -15.98
C GLU A 229 -7.88 2.13 -16.71
N VAL A 230 -7.34 3.34 -16.53
CA VAL A 230 -7.79 4.54 -17.24
C VAL A 230 -7.65 4.38 -18.76
N ILE A 231 -6.50 3.88 -19.22
CA ILE A 231 -6.23 3.65 -20.64
C ILE A 231 -7.18 2.62 -21.23
N MET A 232 -7.35 1.46 -20.58
CA MET A 232 -8.24 0.38 -21.07
C MET A 232 -9.69 0.84 -21.14
N MET A 233 -10.14 1.68 -20.22
CA MET A 233 -11.50 2.24 -20.21
C MET A 233 -11.78 3.26 -21.34
N GLN A 234 -10.77 3.62 -22.14
CA GLN A 234 -10.89 4.49 -23.31
C GLN A 234 -10.79 3.71 -24.64
N LYS A 235 -10.51 2.41 -24.59
CA LYS A 235 -10.29 1.57 -25.78
C LYS A 235 -11.57 0.90 -26.27
N ARG A 236 -11.47 0.36 -27.48
CA ARG A 236 -12.43 -0.57 -28.08
C ARG A 236 -11.79 -1.94 -28.21
N PHE A 237 -12.61 -2.99 -28.08
CA PHE A 237 -12.15 -4.37 -28.06
C PHE A 237 -12.95 -5.23 -29.04
N SER A 238 -12.21 -6.07 -29.77
CA SER A 238 -12.73 -7.30 -30.39
C SER A 238 -12.68 -8.47 -29.38
N GLN A 239 -13.25 -9.63 -29.72
CA GLN A 239 -13.08 -10.86 -28.91
C GLN A 239 -11.59 -11.22 -28.75
N LEU A 240 -10.81 -11.17 -29.83
CA LEU A 240 -9.36 -11.43 -29.80
C LEU A 240 -8.61 -10.38 -28.96
N GLY A 241 -9.09 -9.13 -28.97
CA GLY A 241 -8.62 -8.09 -28.06
C GLY A 241 -8.84 -8.42 -26.58
N GLY A 242 -10.02 -8.98 -26.24
CA GLY A 242 -10.29 -9.48 -24.89
C GLY A 242 -9.30 -10.57 -24.46
N LEU A 243 -9.02 -11.53 -25.36
CA LEU A 243 -8.01 -12.57 -25.13
C LEU A 243 -6.60 -11.99 -24.97
N GLN A 244 -6.22 -11.02 -25.81
CA GLN A 244 -4.94 -10.31 -25.70
C GLN A 244 -4.81 -9.64 -24.34
N LEU A 245 -5.80 -8.86 -23.90
CA LEU A 245 -5.74 -8.18 -22.60
C LEU A 245 -5.62 -9.17 -21.44
N ASN A 246 -6.32 -10.30 -21.49
CA ASN A 246 -6.20 -11.36 -20.49
C ASN A 246 -4.77 -11.94 -20.45
N ARG A 247 -4.12 -12.12 -21.60
CA ARG A 247 -2.72 -12.52 -21.67
C ARG A 247 -1.80 -11.45 -21.08
N ASP A 248 -1.99 -10.19 -21.44
CA ASP A 248 -1.18 -9.06 -20.97
C ASP A 248 -1.25 -8.93 -19.43
N VAL A 249 -2.46 -8.95 -18.87
CA VAL A 249 -2.66 -8.87 -17.41
C VAL A 249 -2.03 -10.05 -16.69
N ARG A 250 -2.10 -11.27 -17.24
CA ARG A 250 -1.44 -12.45 -16.66
C ARG A 250 0.08 -12.32 -16.68
N ALA A 251 0.65 -11.81 -17.77
CA ALA A 251 2.09 -11.56 -17.86
C ALA A 251 2.55 -10.53 -16.83
N LEU A 252 1.81 -9.42 -16.66
CA LEU A 252 2.08 -8.43 -15.61
C LEU A 252 2.02 -9.06 -14.21
N VAL A 253 0.94 -9.79 -13.88
CA VAL A 253 0.78 -10.43 -12.57
C VAL A 253 1.92 -11.40 -12.29
N SER A 254 2.31 -12.21 -13.28
CA SER A 254 3.40 -13.18 -13.15
C SER A 254 4.74 -12.49 -12.87
N HIS A 255 5.06 -11.44 -13.63
CA HIS A 255 6.30 -10.70 -13.45
C HIS A 255 6.35 -10.02 -12.08
N PHE A 256 5.32 -9.24 -11.72
CA PHE A 256 5.31 -8.54 -10.44
C PHE A 256 5.29 -9.48 -9.23
N SER A 257 4.71 -10.67 -9.37
CA SER A 257 4.76 -11.71 -8.33
C SER A 257 6.17 -12.25 -8.11
N SER A 258 7.08 -12.12 -9.08
CA SER A 258 8.50 -12.51 -8.94
C SER A 258 9.37 -11.42 -8.28
N MET A 259 8.90 -10.16 -8.29
CA MET A 259 9.65 -9.02 -7.75
C MET A 259 9.42 -8.79 -6.25
N THR A 260 8.37 -9.35 -5.65
CA THR A 260 7.99 -9.12 -4.24
C THR A 260 7.60 -10.43 -3.57
N GLN A 261 7.80 -10.53 -2.25
CA GLN A 261 7.33 -11.68 -1.47
C GLN A 261 5.84 -11.56 -1.10
N ARG A 262 5.25 -10.36 -1.25
CA ARG A 262 3.83 -10.11 -0.98
C ARG A 262 2.95 -10.39 -2.19
N THR A 263 1.71 -10.81 -1.93
CA THR A 263 0.76 -11.11 -2.99
C THR A 263 0.35 -9.85 -3.77
N VAL A 264 0.42 -9.93 -5.10
CA VAL A 264 0.05 -8.81 -5.99
C VAL A 264 -1.33 -8.97 -6.63
N ARG A 265 -1.95 -10.15 -6.55
CA ARG A 265 -3.21 -10.48 -7.25
C ARG A 265 -4.33 -9.47 -6.95
N ASP A 266 -4.45 -9.04 -5.70
CA ASP A 266 -5.44 -8.05 -5.28
C ASP A 266 -5.28 -6.69 -5.97
N LYS A 267 -4.05 -6.29 -6.31
CA LYS A 267 -3.78 -5.04 -7.03
C LYS A 267 -4.34 -5.10 -8.46
N PHE A 268 -4.18 -6.24 -9.12
CA PHE A 268 -4.62 -6.47 -10.52
C PHE A 268 -6.08 -6.93 -10.64
N ALA A 269 -6.81 -7.08 -9.53
CA ALA A 269 -8.13 -7.67 -9.52
C ALA A 269 -9.14 -6.96 -10.45
N ARG A 270 -9.11 -5.62 -10.50
CA ARG A 270 -9.99 -4.84 -11.39
C ARG A 270 -9.67 -5.06 -12.87
N LEU A 271 -8.39 -4.99 -13.26
CA LEU A 271 -7.97 -5.29 -14.63
C LEU A 271 -8.26 -6.74 -15.03
N THR A 272 -8.07 -7.69 -14.11
CA THR A 272 -8.40 -9.10 -14.34
C THR A 272 -9.92 -9.27 -14.56
N GLN A 273 -10.75 -8.62 -13.73
CA GLN A 273 -12.20 -8.60 -13.89
C GLN A 273 -12.64 -7.98 -15.22
N MET A 274 -11.98 -6.88 -15.64
CA MET A 274 -12.23 -6.28 -16.94
C MET A 274 -11.88 -7.26 -18.08
N ALA A 275 -10.73 -7.92 -18.02
CA ALA A 275 -10.33 -8.91 -19.00
C ALA A 275 -11.31 -10.10 -19.06
N THR A 276 -11.82 -10.57 -17.92
CA THR A 276 -12.86 -11.60 -17.88
C THR A 276 -14.13 -11.16 -18.63
N ILE A 277 -14.62 -9.94 -18.37
CA ILE A 277 -15.82 -9.40 -19.05
C ILE A 277 -15.59 -9.26 -20.55
N LEU A 278 -14.43 -8.73 -20.95
CA LEU A 278 -14.09 -8.49 -22.35
C LEU A 278 -13.85 -9.79 -23.12
N ASN A 279 -13.68 -10.92 -22.43
CA ASN A 279 -13.48 -12.24 -23.03
C ASN A 279 -14.77 -13.08 -23.14
N LEU A 280 -15.92 -12.57 -22.68
CA LEU A 280 -17.21 -13.25 -22.83
C LEU A 280 -17.58 -13.36 -24.33
N GLU A 281 -18.20 -14.47 -24.74
CA GLU A 281 -18.70 -14.62 -26.10
C GLU A 281 -20.03 -13.87 -26.27
N LYS A 282 -20.84 -13.80 -25.20
CA LYS A 282 -22.14 -13.13 -25.19
C LYS A 282 -22.36 -12.34 -23.91
N VAL A 283 -23.09 -11.24 -24.03
CA VAL A 283 -23.47 -10.36 -22.90
C VAL A 283 -24.17 -11.12 -21.76
N SER A 284 -24.97 -12.15 -22.08
CA SER A 284 -25.72 -12.93 -21.09
C SER A 284 -24.85 -13.81 -20.19
N GLU A 285 -23.67 -14.25 -20.66
CA GLU A 285 -22.75 -15.12 -19.92
C GLU A 285 -22.21 -14.44 -18.65
N LEU A 286 -22.25 -13.11 -18.59
CA LEU A 286 -21.90 -12.37 -17.37
C LEU A 286 -22.72 -12.86 -16.16
N LEU A 287 -23.98 -13.27 -16.35
CA LEU A 287 -24.86 -13.73 -15.28
C LEU A 287 -24.40 -15.06 -14.66
N ASP A 288 -23.57 -15.83 -15.35
CA ASP A 288 -22.98 -17.06 -14.83
C ASP A 288 -21.86 -16.78 -13.82
N PHE A 289 -21.35 -15.54 -13.81
CA PHE A 289 -20.29 -15.11 -12.92
C PHE A 289 -20.73 -13.98 -11.97
N TRP A 290 -21.99 -13.53 -12.01
CA TRP A 290 -22.47 -12.36 -11.26
C TRP A 290 -23.43 -12.73 -10.12
N GLY A 291 -23.43 -11.92 -9.05
CA GLY A 291 -24.34 -12.08 -7.93
C GLY A 291 -24.13 -13.42 -7.20
N GLU A 292 -25.21 -14.18 -7.01
CA GLU A 292 -25.18 -15.48 -6.35
C GLU A 292 -24.34 -16.52 -7.11
N ASN A 293 -24.18 -16.35 -8.43
CA ASN A 293 -23.40 -17.23 -9.28
C ASN A 293 -21.90 -16.87 -9.33
N SER A 294 -21.47 -15.82 -8.61
CA SER A 294 -20.06 -15.40 -8.61
C SER A 294 -19.09 -16.43 -8.02
N GLY A 295 -19.60 -17.45 -7.31
CA GLY A 295 -18.77 -18.49 -6.71
C GLY A 295 -17.72 -17.88 -5.76
N PRO A 296 -16.43 -18.25 -5.87
CA PRO A 296 -15.38 -17.67 -5.03
C PRO A 296 -14.95 -16.26 -5.47
N MET A 297 -15.47 -15.74 -6.59
CA MET A 297 -15.00 -14.49 -7.18
C MET A 297 -15.64 -13.28 -6.53
N THR A 298 -14.81 -12.51 -5.84
CA THR A 298 -15.21 -11.25 -5.22
C THR A 298 -15.11 -10.08 -6.20
N TRP A 299 -16.24 -9.66 -6.77
CA TRP A 299 -16.29 -8.52 -7.70
C TRP A 299 -15.91 -7.20 -7.02
N ARG A 300 -15.04 -6.43 -7.69
CA ARG A 300 -14.59 -5.09 -7.30
C ARG A 300 -15.08 -4.00 -8.25
N LEU A 301 -15.68 -4.39 -9.36
CA LEU A 301 -16.37 -3.50 -10.28
C LEU A 301 -17.82 -3.34 -9.84
N THR A 302 -18.31 -2.10 -9.86
CA THR A 302 -19.73 -1.79 -9.66
C THR A 302 -20.57 -2.23 -10.87
N PRO A 303 -21.89 -2.43 -10.72
CA PRO A 303 -22.76 -2.73 -11.87
C PRO A 303 -22.62 -1.73 -13.03
N ALA A 304 -22.43 -0.44 -12.73
CA ALA A 304 -22.25 0.61 -13.72
C ALA A 304 -20.91 0.46 -14.46
N GLU A 305 -19.83 0.17 -13.74
CA GLU A 305 -18.51 -0.11 -14.34
C GLU A 305 -18.56 -1.36 -15.22
N VAL A 306 -19.23 -2.42 -14.79
CA VAL A 306 -19.39 -3.65 -15.58
C VAL A 306 -20.11 -3.38 -16.90
N ARG A 307 -21.22 -2.64 -16.88
CA ARG A 307 -21.91 -2.23 -18.12
C ARG A 307 -21.00 -1.38 -19.01
N ARG A 308 -20.21 -0.49 -18.41
CA ARG A 308 -19.26 0.34 -19.16
C ARG A 308 -18.18 -0.52 -19.83
N VAL A 309 -17.63 -1.52 -19.13
CA VAL A 309 -16.64 -2.46 -19.66
C VAL A 309 -17.24 -3.32 -20.78
N LEU A 310 -18.45 -3.86 -20.60
CA LEU A 310 -19.18 -4.56 -21.67
C LEU A 310 -19.35 -3.66 -22.91
N GLY A 311 -19.63 -2.37 -22.72
CA GLY A 311 -19.75 -1.40 -23.81
C GLY A 311 -18.45 -1.03 -24.51
N LEU A 312 -17.30 -1.57 -24.08
CA LEU A 312 -16.04 -1.43 -24.82
C LEU A 312 -15.92 -2.48 -25.95
N ARG A 313 -16.70 -3.57 -25.90
CA ARG A 313 -16.77 -4.57 -26.97
C ARG A 313 -17.57 -4.06 -28.16
N VAL A 314 -16.95 -4.06 -29.34
CA VAL A 314 -17.54 -3.46 -30.55
C VAL A 314 -18.73 -4.25 -31.10
N ASP A 315 -18.80 -5.54 -30.80
CA ASP A 315 -19.84 -6.46 -31.25
C ASP A 315 -21.01 -6.59 -30.26
N PHE A 316 -20.88 -6.06 -29.03
CA PHE A 316 -21.93 -6.12 -28.02
C PHE A 316 -22.94 -4.98 -28.21
N LYS A 317 -24.21 -5.36 -28.40
CA LYS A 317 -25.31 -4.41 -28.61
C LYS A 317 -25.65 -3.65 -27.32
N PRO A 318 -25.75 -2.30 -27.35
CA PRO A 318 -26.10 -1.50 -26.18
C PRO A 318 -27.41 -1.92 -25.50
N GLU A 319 -28.41 -2.35 -26.29
CA GLU A 319 -29.71 -2.79 -25.79
C GLU A 319 -29.59 -4.07 -24.95
N ALA A 320 -28.74 -5.00 -25.37
CA ALA A 320 -28.48 -6.23 -24.63
C ALA A 320 -27.78 -5.93 -23.29
N ILE A 321 -26.84 -4.98 -23.30
CA ILE A 321 -26.14 -4.53 -22.08
C ILE A 321 -27.12 -3.84 -21.13
N ALA A 322 -28.02 -2.99 -21.64
CA ALA A 322 -29.03 -2.31 -20.84
C ALA A 322 -30.03 -3.30 -20.20
N ALA A 323 -30.40 -4.36 -20.93
CA ALA A 323 -31.34 -5.38 -20.47
C ALA A 323 -30.81 -6.25 -19.30
N LEU A 324 -29.50 -6.28 -19.04
CA LEU A 324 -28.93 -7.03 -17.93
C LEU A 324 -29.49 -6.56 -16.58
N ARG A 325 -29.85 -7.51 -15.71
CA ARG A 325 -30.28 -7.24 -14.34
C ARG A 325 -29.15 -7.56 -13.37
N LEU A 326 -28.26 -6.59 -13.16
CA LEU A 326 -27.13 -6.73 -12.25
C LEU A 326 -27.55 -6.29 -10.85
N SER A 327 -27.64 -7.23 -9.91
CA SER A 327 -27.79 -6.88 -8.50
C SER A 327 -26.52 -6.18 -7.98
N PRO A 328 -26.62 -5.28 -6.98
CA PRO A 328 -25.44 -4.76 -6.31
C PRO A 328 -24.65 -5.92 -5.69
N SER A 329 -23.35 -6.01 -5.99
CA SER A 329 -22.47 -7.04 -5.43
C SER A 329 -22.58 -7.07 -3.89
N HIS A 330 -22.53 -8.27 -3.28
CA HIS A 330 -22.73 -8.48 -1.84
C HIS A 330 -21.81 -7.63 -0.95
N LEU A 331 -20.65 -7.19 -1.46
CA LEU A 331 -19.74 -6.26 -0.80
C LEU A 331 -20.30 -4.84 -0.65
N VAL A 332 -21.05 -4.33 -1.62
CA VAL A 332 -21.73 -3.03 -1.49
C VAL A 332 -22.79 -3.11 -0.40
N LEU A 333 -23.52 -4.22 -0.33
CA LEU A 333 -24.48 -4.47 0.74
C LEU A 333 -23.79 -4.61 2.11
N PHE A 334 -22.64 -5.29 2.18
CA PHE A 334 -21.89 -5.48 3.42
C PHE A 334 -21.20 -4.20 3.92
N TYR A 335 -20.59 -3.41 3.03
CA TYR A 335 -20.03 -2.09 3.38
C TYR A 335 -21.12 -1.08 3.71
N CYS A 336 -22.25 -1.08 2.99
CA CYS A 336 -23.41 -0.29 3.40
C CYS A 336 -23.93 -0.75 4.76
N PHE A 337 -24.00 -2.06 5.04
CA PHE A 337 -24.43 -2.58 6.34
C PHE A 337 -23.49 -2.17 7.47
N LEU A 338 -22.17 -2.28 7.28
CA LEU A 338 -21.15 -1.83 8.24
C LEU A 338 -21.15 -0.31 8.44
N PHE A 339 -21.31 0.46 7.36
CA PHE A 339 -21.45 1.92 7.44
C PHE A 339 -22.73 2.29 8.20
N THR A 340 -23.83 1.57 7.96
CA THR A 340 -25.09 1.77 8.69
C THR A 340 -24.93 1.43 10.17
N LEU A 341 -24.24 0.34 10.50
CA LEU A 341 -23.89 -0.04 11.88
C LEU A 341 -23.02 1.02 12.57
N SER A 342 -21.98 1.51 11.90
CA SER A 342 -21.07 2.55 12.41
C SER A 342 -21.79 3.89 12.64
N VAL A 343 -22.71 4.26 11.74
CA VAL A 343 -23.57 5.44 11.90
C VAL A 343 -24.56 5.23 13.04
N THR A 344 -25.18 4.04 13.18
CA THR A 344 -26.08 3.77 14.31
C THR A 344 -25.39 3.74 15.66
N ASP A 345 -24.12 3.33 15.75
CA ASP A 345 -23.34 3.39 16.99
C ASP A 345 -22.99 4.85 17.37
N LYS A 346 -22.78 5.74 16.40
CA LYS A 346 -22.61 7.18 16.63
C LYS A 346 -23.91 7.91 17.01
N TYR A 347 -25.07 7.40 16.61
CA TYR A 347 -26.38 8.03 16.82
C TYR A 347 -27.34 7.20 17.69
N LYS A 348 -26.78 6.44 18.66
CA LYS A 348 -27.48 5.48 19.53
C LYS A 348 -28.59 6.08 20.43
N SER A 349 -28.88 7.38 20.33
CA SER A 349 -29.87 8.06 21.17
C SER A 349 -31.13 8.58 20.46
N ARG A 350 -31.29 8.48 19.13
CA ARG A 350 -32.48 9.09 18.46
C ARG A 350 -33.13 8.39 17.25
N ILE A 351 -32.77 7.15 16.89
CA ILE A 351 -33.37 6.52 15.70
C ILE A 351 -34.35 5.40 16.11
N SER A 352 -35.64 5.67 15.97
CA SER A 352 -36.72 4.67 16.08
C SER A 352 -36.66 3.66 14.92
N LEU A 353 -36.98 2.39 15.19
CA LEU A 353 -37.07 1.29 14.21
C LEU A 353 -37.89 1.65 12.94
N SER A 354 -38.83 2.59 13.03
CA SER A 354 -39.62 3.04 11.88
C SER A 354 -38.79 3.82 10.83
N HIS A 355 -37.73 4.53 11.23
CA HIS A 355 -36.83 5.21 10.30
C HIS A 355 -35.90 4.24 9.56
N PHE A 356 -35.58 3.10 10.17
CA PHE A 356 -34.77 2.04 9.54
C PHE A 356 -35.51 1.40 8.35
N PHE A 357 -36.82 1.16 8.49
CA PHE A 357 -37.65 0.64 7.40
C PHE A 357 -37.86 1.66 6.27
N ILE A 358 -38.03 2.95 6.60
CA ILE A 358 -38.15 4.02 5.58
C ILE A 358 -36.84 4.18 4.79
N PHE A 359 -35.69 4.04 5.43
CA PHE A 359 -34.39 4.12 4.75
C PHE A 359 -34.15 2.92 3.82
N LEU A 360 -34.51 1.70 4.24
CA LEU A 360 -34.48 0.52 3.37
C LEU A 360 -35.43 0.68 2.16
N PHE A 361 -36.60 1.28 2.38
CA PHE A 361 -37.60 1.52 1.33
C PHE A 361 -37.14 2.57 0.32
N PHE A 362 -36.54 3.68 0.78
CA PHE A 362 -35.94 4.69 -0.09
C PHE A 362 -34.74 4.16 -0.87
N PHE A 363 -33.93 3.28 -0.28
CA PHE A 363 -32.79 2.66 -0.96
C PHE A 363 -33.23 1.68 -2.05
N LYS A 364 -34.34 0.95 -1.82
CA LYS A 364 -34.98 0.10 -2.83
C LYS A 364 -35.53 0.90 -4.01
N TRP A 365 -35.74 2.21 -3.88
CA TRP A 365 -36.25 3.06 -4.96
C TRP A 365 -35.15 3.76 -5.77
N LYS A 366 -33.94 3.91 -5.21
CA LYS A 366 -32.82 4.60 -5.87
C LYS A 366 -31.91 3.67 -6.70
N PHE A 367 -32.12 2.35 -6.61
CA PHE A 367 -31.30 1.32 -7.24
C PHE A 367 -32.11 0.30 -8.08
N TYR A 368 -33.34 0.64 -8.46
CA TYR A 368 -34.11 -0.08 -9.48
C TYR A 368 -34.12 0.69 -10.80
#